data_AF-A0A2E1MSA8-F1
#
_entry.id   AF-A0A2E1MSA8-F1
#
_cell.length_a   1.000
_cell.length_b   1.000
_cell.length_c   1.000
_cell.angle_alpha   90.00
_cell.angle_beta   90.00
_cell.angle_gamma   90.00
#
_symmetry.space_group_name_H-M   'P 1'
#
loop_
_entity.id
_entity.type
_entity.pdbx_description
1 polymer ?
#
loop_
_entity_poly.entity_id
_entity_poly.type
_entity_poly.pdbx_seq_one_letter_code
_entity_poly.pdbx_strand_id
1 'polypeptide(L)'
;MSLYESYLKEIEERKGMDLHPKPIDDKALTNEIISQIKDIENKYREDSLNHFIYNVLPGTTGAAEAKAQFLKEVILEKISLEEISSDFALELLSHMKGGPSVEVLLDLVLDAEEPIALKAGEVLKTQVFLYEADTERLKKG
;
A
#
# COMPACT_ATOMS: atom_id res chain seq x y z
N MET A 1 11.13 22.83 -0.78
CA MET A 1 9.81 22.31 -0.40
C MET A 1 9.83 20.83 -0.75
N SER A 2 9.49 19.97 0.18
CA SER A 2 9.46 18.52 -0.09
C SER A 2 8.29 18.16 -1.03
N LEU A 3 8.22 16.93 -1.54
CA LEU A 3 7.07 16.52 -2.36
C LEU A 3 5.80 16.55 -1.51
N TYR A 4 5.90 16.14 -0.25
CA TYR A 4 4.78 16.15 0.69
C TYR A 4 4.28 17.56 1.01
N GLU A 5 5.18 18.51 1.25
CA GLU A 5 4.78 19.92 1.47
C GLU A 5 4.09 20.51 0.23
N SER A 6 4.54 20.12 -0.97
CA SER A 6 3.90 20.51 -2.22
C SER A 6 2.50 19.88 -2.36
N TYR A 7 2.34 18.64 -1.91
CA TYR A 7 1.05 17.94 -1.86
C TYR A 7 0.08 18.61 -0.87
N LEU A 8 0.52 18.97 0.34
CA LEU A 8 -0.28 19.70 1.32
C LEU A 8 -0.74 21.07 0.77
N LYS A 9 0.15 21.77 0.07
CA LYS A 9 -0.21 23.03 -0.58
C LYS A 9 -1.29 22.83 -1.65
N GLU A 10 -1.18 21.79 -2.48
CA GLU A 10 -2.21 21.47 -3.47
C GLU A 10 -3.56 21.16 -2.79
N ILE A 11 -3.55 20.44 -1.66
CA ILE A 11 -4.77 20.15 -0.88
C ILE A 11 -5.45 21.45 -0.45
N GLU A 12 -4.71 22.38 0.15
CA GLU A 12 -5.27 23.64 0.63
C GLU A 12 -5.79 24.51 -0.53
N GLU A 13 -5.08 24.57 -1.65
CA GLU A 13 -5.54 25.27 -2.87
C GLU A 13 -6.86 24.66 -3.39
N ARG A 14 -6.95 23.33 -3.45
CA ARG A 14 -8.15 22.62 -3.91
C ARG A 14 -9.32 22.78 -2.95
N LYS A 15 -9.06 22.78 -1.65
CA LYS A 15 -10.07 23.05 -0.62
C LYS A 15 -10.66 24.45 -0.76
N GLY A 16 -9.84 25.44 -1.11
CA GLY A 16 -10.32 26.79 -1.46
C GLY A 16 -11.25 26.83 -2.68
N MET A 17 -11.25 25.78 -3.50
CA MET A 17 -12.13 25.57 -4.65
C MET A 17 -13.28 24.59 -4.38
N ASP A 18 -13.50 24.18 -3.12
CA ASP A 18 -14.46 23.13 -2.73
C ASP A 18 -14.21 21.76 -3.41
N LEU A 19 -12.92 21.45 -3.63
CA LEU A 19 -12.48 20.19 -4.24
C LEU A 19 -11.74 19.31 -3.23
N HIS A 20 -11.97 18.01 -3.32
CA HIS A 20 -11.20 17.00 -2.57
C HIS A 20 -9.74 16.91 -3.05
N PRO A 21 -8.80 16.48 -2.20
CA PRO A 21 -7.44 16.11 -2.61
C PRO A 21 -7.42 15.22 -3.85
N LYS A 22 -6.42 15.39 -4.72
CA LYS A 22 -6.20 14.38 -5.76
C LYS A 22 -5.69 13.08 -5.13
N PRO A 23 -6.05 11.92 -5.70
CA PRO A 23 -5.40 10.66 -5.37
C PRO A 23 -3.90 10.74 -5.63
N ILE A 24 -3.12 10.02 -4.83
CA ILE A 24 -1.67 9.90 -4.98
C ILE A 24 -1.38 8.73 -5.92
N ASP A 25 -0.83 9.03 -7.09
CA ASP A 25 -0.40 8.05 -8.10
C ASP A 25 1.13 8.03 -8.31
N ASP A 26 1.84 9.06 -7.83
CA ASP A 26 3.29 9.19 -7.93
C ASP A 26 4.05 8.33 -6.89
N LYS A 27 5.06 7.61 -7.37
CA LYS A 27 5.91 6.72 -6.56
C LYS A 27 6.81 7.51 -5.61
N ALA A 28 7.36 8.64 -6.03
CA ALA A 28 8.32 9.39 -5.24
C ALA A 28 7.63 10.05 -4.02
N LEU A 29 6.46 10.65 -4.21
CA LEU A 29 5.63 11.17 -3.13
C LEU A 29 5.23 10.06 -2.16
N THR A 30 4.81 8.90 -2.66
CA THR A 30 4.44 7.76 -1.82
C THR A 30 5.62 7.26 -0.99
N ASN A 31 6.83 7.20 -1.56
CA ASN A 31 8.03 6.83 -0.82
C ASN A 31 8.42 7.87 0.24
N GLU A 32 8.22 9.16 -0.03
CA GLU A 32 8.42 10.22 0.97
C GLU A 32 7.43 10.07 2.14
N ILE A 33 6.15 9.80 1.85
CA ILE A 33 5.11 9.49 2.84
C ILE A 33 5.51 8.26 3.68
N ILE A 34 5.95 7.18 3.04
CA ILE A 34 6.42 5.97 3.73
C ILE A 34 7.60 6.28 4.65
N SER A 35 8.55 7.11 4.20
CA SER A 35 9.68 7.53 5.04
C SER A 35 9.22 8.33 6.27
N GLN A 36 8.21 9.18 6.14
CA GLN A 36 7.64 9.94 7.26
C GLN A 36 6.88 9.03 8.24
N ILE A 37 6.20 8.00 7.73
CA ILE A 37 5.50 7.00 8.57
C ILE A 37 6.49 6.21 9.45
N LYS A 38 7.65 5.84 8.88
CA LYS A 38 8.70 5.10 9.58
C LYS A 38 9.41 5.93 10.66
N ASP A 39 9.36 7.26 10.58
CA ASP A 39 9.96 8.18 11.54
C ASP A 39 8.92 8.62 12.58
N ILE A 40 8.95 8.01 13.77
CA ILE A 40 7.94 8.23 14.83
C ILE A 40 7.85 9.68 15.31
N GLU A 41 8.94 10.45 15.21
CA GLU A 41 9.00 11.86 15.62
C GLU A 41 8.66 12.82 14.46
N ASN A 42 8.29 12.29 13.30
CA ASN A 42 7.99 13.13 12.15
C ASN A 42 6.71 13.93 12.38
N LYS A 43 6.82 15.26 12.30
CA LYS A 43 5.68 16.18 12.48
C LYS A 43 4.49 15.92 11.54
N TYR A 44 4.72 15.25 10.40
CA TYR A 44 3.68 14.94 9.42
C TYR A 44 3.14 13.51 9.54
N ARG A 45 3.68 12.69 10.45
CA ARG A 45 3.44 11.24 10.49
C ARG A 45 1.96 10.86 10.48
N GLU A 46 1.15 11.52 11.31
CA GLU A 46 -0.29 11.24 11.42
C GLU A 46 -1.03 11.51 10.10
N ASP A 47 -0.79 12.66 9.46
CA ASP A 47 -1.37 12.98 8.16
C ASP A 47 -0.85 12.05 7.06
N SER A 48 0.44 11.70 7.11
CA SER A 48 1.05 10.76 6.17
C SER A 48 0.46 9.37 6.27
N LEU A 49 0.16 8.88 7.49
CA LEU A 49 -0.61 7.65 7.71
C LEU A 49 -2.00 7.74 7.08
N ASN A 50 -2.74 8.83 7.33
CA ASN A 50 -4.07 9.02 6.75
C ASN A 50 -4.04 9.03 5.21
N HIS A 51 -3.10 9.78 4.61
CA HIS A 51 -2.96 9.83 3.16
C HIS A 51 -2.51 8.49 2.56
N PHE A 52 -1.60 7.78 3.23
CA PHE A 52 -1.18 6.45 2.82
C PHE A 52 -2.35 5.46 2.80
N ILE A 53 -3.17 5.45 3.85
CA ILE A 53 -4.29 4.53 3.99
C ILE A 53 -5.38 4.86 2.97
N TYR A 54 -5.78 6.13 2.86
CA TYR A 54 -7.02 6.52 2.17
C TYR A 54 -6.84 7.23 0.82
N ASN A 55 -5.68 7.81 0.53
CA ASN A 55 -5.49 8.64 -0.67
C ASN A 55 -4.54 8.06 -1.72
N VAL A 56 -3.79 6.99 -1.42
CA VAL A 56 -2.98 6.29 -2.43
C VAL A 56 -3.89 5.53 -3.40
N LEU A 57 -3.74 5.82 -4.69
CA LEU A 57 -4.57 5.23 -5.74
C LEU A 57 -4.27 3.73 -5.88
N PRO A 58 -5.30 2.85 -5.86
CA PRO A 58 -5.12 1.42 -6.13
C PRO A 58 -4.84 1.16 -7.63
N GLY A 59 -4.58 -0.10 -7.98
CA GLY A 59 -4.29 -0.53 -9.35
C GLY A 59 -2.78 -0.61 -9.64
N THR A 60 -2.36 -0.17 -10.82
CA THR A 60 -1.01 -0.44 -11.35
C THR A 60 -0.10 0.80 -11.39
N THR A 61 -0.38 1.82 -10.57
CA THR A 61 0.44 3.04 -10.50
C THR A 61 1.74 2.81 -9.74
N GLY A 62 2.69 3.73 -9.90
CA GLY A 62 3.91 3.71 -9.10
C GLY A 62 3.65 3.87 -7.59
N ALA A 63 2.63 4.65 -7.22
CA ALA A 63 2.17 4.74 -5.83
C ALA A 63 1.61 3.41 -5.31
N ALA A 64 0.80 2.71 -6.11
CA ALA A 64 0.29 1.39 -5.75
C ALA A 64 1.43 0.38 -5.57
N GLU A 65 2.45 0.41 -6.43
CA GLU A 65 3.64 -0.44 -6.28
C GLU A 65 4.36 -0.17 -4.95
N ALA A 66 4.65 1.09 -4.64
CA ALA A 66 5.31 1.48 -3.38
C ALA A 66 4.48 1.07 -2.14
N LYS A 67 3.17 1.30 -2.18
CA LYS A 67 2.26 0.92 -1.10
C LYS A 67 2.22 -0.59 -0.89
N ALA A 68 2.08 -1.38 -1.96
CA ALA A 68 2.01 -2.83 -1.86
C ALA A 68 3.30 -3.43 -1.26
N GLN A 69 4.48 -2.94 -1.70
CA GLN A 69 5.76 -3.40 -1.18
C GLN A 69 5.96 -3.02 0.29
N PHE A 70 5.55 -1.81 0.69
CA PHE A 70 5.63 -1.42 2.11
C PHE A 70 4.68 -2.26 2.98
N LEU A 71 3.45 -2.53 2.53
CA LEU A 71 2.52 -3.42 3.24
C LEU A 71 3.09 -4.84 3.37
N LYS A 72 3.81 -5.34 2.36
CA LYS A 72 4.53 -6.62 2.44
C LYS A 72 5.56 -6.63 3.57
N GLU A 73 6.33 -5.55 3.74
CA GLU A 73 7.30 -5.42 4.84
C GLU A 73 6.62 -5.47 6.22
N VAL A 74 5.44 -4.86 6.36
CA VAL A 74 4.65 -4.89 7.59
C VAL A 74 4.09 -6.28 7.87
N ILE A 75 3.56 -6.97 6.86
CA ILE A 75 3.01 -8.34 6.98
C ILE A 75 4.10 -9.34 7.38
N LEU A 76 5.31 -9.18 6.84
CA LEU A 76 6.47 -10.01 7.17
C LEU A 76 7.17 -9.59 8.47
N GLU A 77 6.57 -8.69 9.25
CA GLU A 77 7.11 -8.15 10.51
C GLU A 77 8.52 -7.55 10.39
N LYS A 78 8.94 -7.17 9.18
CA LYS A 78 10.22 -6.47 8.94
C LYS A 78 10.15 -5.03 9.44
N ILE A 79 8.95 -4.47 9.47
CA ILE A 79 8.63 -3.15 10.02
C ILE A 79 7.42 -3.29 10.91
N SER A 80 7.52 -2.79 12.14
CA SER A 80 6.42 -2.74 13.09
C SER A 80 5.89 -1.31 13.18
N LEU A 81 4.57 -1.18 13.10
CA LEU A 81 3.82 0.07 13.26
C LEU A 81 2.68 -0.19 14.24
N GLU A 82 2.36 0.81 15.07
CA GLU A 82 1.23 0.71 16.00
C GLU A 82 -0.12 0.78 15.23
N GLU A 83 -0.16 1.54 14.14
CA GLU A 83 -1.38 1.87 13.40
C GLU A 83 -1.70 0.89 12.28
N ILE A 84 -0.71 0.10 11.83
CA ILE A 84 -0.88 -0.88 10.76
C ILE A 84 -0.36 -2.23 11.24
N SER A 85 -1.30 -3.06 11.72
CA SER A 85 -1.02 -4.47 12.03
C SER A 85 -0.85 -5.29 10.74
N SER A 86 -0.25 -6.48 10.86
CA SER A 86 -0.16 -7.42 9.72
C SER A 86 -1.54 -7.76 9.13
N ASP A 87 -2.56 -7.92 9.97
CA ASP A 87 -3.92 -8.23 9.50
C ASP A 87 -4.56 -7.05 8.78
N PHE A 88 -4.34 -5.83 9.28
CA PHE A 88 -4.81 -4.63 8.60
C PHE A 88 -4.05 -4.37 7.30
N ALA A 89 -2.75 -4.68 7.24
CA ALA A 89 -1.98 -4.58 6.00
C ALA A 89 -2.49 -5.53 4.91
N LEU A 90 -2.91 -6.75 5.27
CA LEU A 90 -3.57 -7.68 4.35
C LEU A 90 -4.94 -7.15 3.88
N GLU A 91 -5.72 -6.54 4.78
CA GLU A 91 -6.98 -5.87 4.42
C GLU A 91 -6.73 -4.73 3.42
N LEU A 92 -5.71 -3.89 3.66
CA LEU A 92 -5.34 -2.82 2.75
C LEU A 92 -4.92 -3.34 1.36
N LEU A 93 -4.16 -4.44 1.29
CA LEU A 93 -3.84 -5.08 0.00
C LEU A 93 -5.10 -5.55 -0.73
N SER A 94 -6.11 -6.04 -0.01
CA SER A 94 -7.37 -6.51 -0.62
C SER A 94 -8.12 -5.41 -1.38
N HIS A 95 -7.94 -4.15 -0.98
CA HIS A 95 -8.56 -2.98 -1.59
C HIS A 95 -7.78 -2.39 -2.77
N MET A 96 -6.61 -2.94 -3.09
CA MET A 96 -5.74 -2.42 -4.15
C MET A 96 -6.08 -2.93 -5.55
N LYS A 97 -7.02 -3.89 -5.66
CA LYS A 97 -7.70 -4.28 -6.91
C LYS A 97 -6.77 -4.70 -8.06
N GLY A 98 -5.73 -5.47 -7.77
CA GLY A 98 -4.88 -6.09 -8.80
C GLY A 98 -3.48 -5.49 -8.93
N GLY A 99 -2.74 -5.96 -9.93
CA GLY A 99 -1.39 -5.48 -10.21
C GLY A 99 -0.40 -5.79 -9.07
N PRO A 100 0.34 -4.79 -8.55
CA PRO A 100 1.34 -4.99 -7.49
C PRO A 100 0.79 -5.67 -6.24
N SER A 101 -0.49 -5.48 -5.92
CA SER A 101 -1.11 -6.14 -4.76
C SER A 101 -1.27 -7.65 -4.94
N VAL A 102 -1.59 -8.12 -6.15
CA VAL A 102 -1.68 -9.55 -6.47
C VAL A 102 -0.29 -10.18 -6.49
N GLU A 103 0.71 -9.47 -7.04
CA GLU A 103 2.10 -9.91 -7.00
C GLU A 103 2.57 -10.15 -5.55
N VAL A 104 2.32 -9.19 -4.66
CA VAL A 104 2.65 -9.30 -3.23
C VAL A 104 1.87 -10.44 -2.56
N LEU A 105 0.57 -10.57 -2.80
CA LEU A 105 -0.23 -11.67 -2.24
C LEU A 105 0.30 -13.04 -2.68
N LEU A 106 0.71 -13.18 -3.94
CA LEU A 106 1.32 -14.41 -4.45
C LEU A 106 2.67 -14.69 -3.79
N ASP A 107 3.52 -13.68 -3.62
CA ASP A 107 4.78 -13.83 -2.88
C ASP A 107 4.53 -14.32 -1.45
N LEU A 108 3.53 -13.76 -0.77
CA LEU A 108 3.17 -14.16 0.60
C LEU A 108 2.61 -15.59 0.65
N VAL A 109 1.79 -15.99 -0.32
CA VAL A 109 1.24 -17.35 -0.40
C VAL A 109 2.33 -18.39 -0.66
N LEU A 110 3.31 -18.06 -1.50
CA LEU A 110 4.32 -19.02 -1.97
C LEU A 110 5.55 -19.10 -1.07
N ASP A 111 5.95 -17.97 -0.46
CA ASP A 111 7.27 -17.85 0.20
C ASP A 111 7.19 -17.52 1.71
N ALA A 112 6.03 -17.19 2.28
CA ALA A 112 5.90 -16.86 3.70
C ALA A 112 5.63 -18.08 4.59
N GLU A 113 5.80 -17.90 5.90
CA GLU A 113 5.44 -18.90 6.92
C GLU A 113 3.95 -19.23 6.89
N GLU A 114 3.60 -20.47 7.26
CA GLU A 114 2.26 -21.05 7.11
C GLU A 114 1.10 -20.14 7.57
N PRO A 115 1.15 -19.47 8.75
CA PRO A 115 0.06 -18.60 9.19
C PRO A 115 -0.16 -17.37 8.28
N ILE A 116 0.92 -16.79 7.75
CA ILE A 116 0.86 -15.63 6.85
C ILE A 116 0.38 -16.09 5.46
N ALA A 117 0.94 -17.20 4.97
CA ALA A 117 0.58 -17.77 3.67
C ALA A 117 -0.91 -18.11 3.60
N LEU A 118 -1.49 -18.70 4.65
CA LEU A 118 -2.92 -19.00 4.73
C LEU A 118 -3.78 -17.74 4.67
N LYS A 119 -3.45 -16.71 5.45
CA LYS A 119 -4.21 -15.45 5.45
C LYS A 119 -4.11 -14.72 4.12
N ALA A 120 -2.92 -14.65 3.53
CA ALA A 120 -2.70 -14.10 2.20
C ALA A 120 -3.49 -14.87 1.14
N GLY A 121 -3.58 -16.20 1.26
CA GLY A 121 -4.37 -17.06 0.38
C GLY A 121 -5.87 -16.77 0.46
N GLU A 122 -6.42 -16.54 1.66
CA GLU A 122 -7.81 -16.12 1.83
C GLU A 122 -8.09 -14.77 1.17
N VAL A 123 -7.19 -13.79 1.32
CA VAL A 123 -7.30 -12.50 0.63
C VAL A 123 -7.19 -12.67 -0.89
N LEU A 124 -6.24 -13.48 -1.38
CA LEU A 124 -6.03 -13.72 -2.81
C LEU A 124 -7.26 -14.32 -3.48
N LYS A 125 -7.99 -15.23 -2.81
CA LYS A 125 -9.24 -15.83 -3.31
C LYS A 125 -10.35 -14.81 -3.57
N THR A 126 -10.29 -13.64 -2.92
CA THR A 126 -11.26 -12.55 -3.14
C THR A 126 -10.91 -11.66 -4.32
N GLN A 127 -9.71 -11.81 -4.89
CA GLN A 127 -9.24 -10.98 -6.00
C GLN A 127 -9.84 -11.45 -7.33
N VAL A 128 -10.33 -10.51 -8.12
CA VAL A 128 -10.97 -10.78 -9.42
C VAL A 128 -10.03 -10.59 -10.62
N PHE A 129 -8.83 -10.04 -10.40
CA PHE A 129 -7.87 -9.68 -11.45
C PHE A 129 -6.58 -10.53 -11.36
N LEU A 130 -6.70 -11.85 -11.54
CA LEU A 130 -5.55 -12.71 -11.79
C LEU A 130 -5.37 -12.89 -13.29
N TYR A 131 -4.18 -12.55 -13.80
CA TYR A 131 -3.82 -12.69 -15.21
C TYR A 131 -2.96 -13.94 -15.43
N GLU A 132 -2.61 -14.22 -16.68
CA GLU A 132 -1.86 -15.42 -17.06
C GLU A 132 -0.57 -15.59 -16.24
N ALA A 133 0.21 -14.51 -16.09
CA ALA A 133 1.43 -14.50 -15.28
C ALA A 133 1.18 -14.95 -13.83
N ASP A 134 0.08 -14.49 -13.21
CA ASP A 134 -0.29 -14.83 -11.84
C ASP A 134 -0.67 -16.31 -11.72
N THR A 135 -1.47 -16.81 -12.66
CA THR A 135 -1.89 -18.21 -12.68
C THR A 135 -0.74 -19.17 -12.98
N GLU A 136 0.24 -18.76 -13.79
CA GLU A 136 1.44 -19.54 -14.07
C GLU A 136 2.35 -19.66 -12.84
N ARG A 137 2.39 -18.65 -11.97
CA ARG A 137 3.08 -18.75 -10.68
C ARG A 137 2.41 -19.78 -9.77
N LEU A 138 1.08 -19.75 -9.68
CA LEU A 138 0.31 -20.70 -8.88
C LEU A 138 0.45 -22.16 -9.33
N LYS A 139 0.68 -22.42 -10.63
CA LYS A 139 0.92 -23.79 -11.13
C LYS A 139 2.29 -24.36 -10.73
N LYS A 140 3.25 -23.51 -10.36
CA LYS A 140 4.63 -23.89 -10.08
C LYS A 140 4.93 -24.09 -8.60
N GLY A 141 4.15 -23.44 -7.72
CA GLY A 141 4.16 -23.68 -6.28
C GLY A 141 3.35 -24.92 -5.92
#